data_AF-Q5F296-F1
#
_entry.id   AF-Q5F296-F1
#
_cell.length_a   1.000
_cell.length_b   1.000
_cell.length_c   1.000
_cell.angle_alpha   90.00
_cell.angle_beta   90.00
_cell.angle_gamma   90.00
#
_symmetry.space_group_name_H-M   'P 1'
#
loop_
_entity.id
_entity.type
_entity.pdbx_description
1 polymer ?
#
loop_
_entity_poly.entity_id
_entity_poly.type
_entity_poly.pdbx_seq_one_letter_code
_entity_poly.pdbx_strand_id
1 'polypeptide(L)' 'MPPPAEVTDPSHAPAVLHQLNEQRLRGLFCDVTLIAGDTKFPAHRSVLAA' A
#
# COMPACT_ATOMS: atom_id res chain seq x y z
N MET A 1 -9.02 32.58 9.76
CA MET A 1 -8.38 31.72 8.75
C MET A 1 -9.49 31.04 7.96
N PRO A 2 -9.45 31.03 6.62
CA PRO A 2 -10.37 30.20 5.87
C PRO A 2 -10.15 28.72 6.26
N PRO A 3 -11.20 27.89 6.29
CA PRO A 3 -11.04 26.45 6.49
C PRO A 3 -10.14 25.90 5.38
N PRO A 4 -9.30 24.89 5.67
CA PRO A 4 -8.50 24.25 4.63
C PRO A 4 -9.46 23.76 3.53
N ALA A 5 -9.17 24.16 2.29
CA ALA A 5 -9.92 23.66 1.15
C ALA A 5 -9.74 22.13 1.11
N GLU A 6 -10.85 21.40 1.08
CA GLU A 6 -10.81 19.95 0.87
C GLU A 6 -10.28 19.70 -0.55
N VAL A 7 -9.06 19.13 -0.63
CA VAL A 7 -8.46 18.73 -1.89
C VAL A 7 -8.85 17.29 -2.17
N THR A 8 -9.75 17.09 -3.14
CA THR A 8 -10.15 15.76 -3.60
C THR A 8 -9.57 15.49 -4.98
N ASP A 9 -8.69 14.50 -5.10
CA ASP A 9 -8.21 13.97 -6.37
C ASP A 9 -8.71 12.52 -6.53
N PRO A 10 -9.63 12.24 -7.47
CA PRO A 10 -10.18 10.90 -7.65
C PRO A 10 -9.13 9.87 -8.10
N SER A 11 -7.97 10.31 -8.62
CA SER A 11 -6.89 9.43 -9.05
C SER A 11 -5.92 9.04 -7.92
N HIS A 12 -5.98 9.73 -6.78
CA HIS A 12 -5.03 9.55 -5.68
C HIS A 12 -5.04 8.13 -5.12
N ALA A 13 -6.22 7.60 -4.75
CA ALA A 13 -6.30 6.27 -4.15
C ALA A 13 -5.83 5.14 -5.12
N PRO A 14 -6.24 5.10 -6.40
CA PRO A 14 -5.67 4.16 -7.37
C PRO A 14 -4.15 4.29 -7.53
N ALA A 15 -3.63 5.51 -7.60
CA ALA A 15 -2.19 5.75 -7.75
C ALA A 15 -1.39 5.26 -6.54
N VAL A 16 -1.89 5.50 -5.32
CA VAL A 16 -1.28 5.01 -4.08
C VAL A 16 -1.26 3.48 -4.05
N LEU A 17 -2.38 2.82 -4.36
CA LEU A 17 -2.44 1.35 -4.39
C LEU A 17 -1.49 0.75 -5.44
N HIS A 18 -1.40 1.35 -6.62
CA HIS A 18 -0.43 0.95 -7.63
C HIS A 18 1.00 1.03 -7.09
N GLN A 19 1.35 2.14 -6.45
CA GLN A 19 2.69 2.34 -5.90
C GLN A 19 3.01 1.39 -4.74
N LEU A 20 2.04 1.10 -3.86
CA LEU A 20 2.21 0.11 -2.79
C LEU A 20 2.45 -1.29 -3.36
N ASN A 21 1.78 -1.65 -4.46
CA ASN A 21 2.04 -2.91 -5.15
C ASN A 21 3.45 -2.97 -5.77
N GLU A 22 3.91 -1.88 -6.40
CA GLU A 22 5.30 -1.79 -6.91
C GLU A 22 6.33 -1.94 -5.78
N GLN A 23 6.08 -1.31 -4.63
CA GLN A 23 6.92 -1.48 -3.44
C GLN A 23 6.92 -2.93 -2.96
N ARG A 24 5.76 -3.59 -2.91
CA ARG A 24 5.62 -5.00 -2.52
C ARG A 24 6.46 -5.92 -3.42
N LEU A 25 6.37 -5.73 -4.73
CA LEU A 25 7.12 -6.51 -5.72
C LEU A 25 8.64 -6.32 -5.60
N ARG A 26 9.09 -5.14 -5.14
CA ARG A 26 10.51 -4.84 -4.88
C ARG A 26 10.96 -5.19 -3.45
N GLY A 27 10.05 -5.68 -2.60
CA GLY A 27 10.33 -5.96 -1.19
C GLY A 27 10.53 -4.71 -0.33
N LEU A 28 10.07 -3.54 -0.79
CA LEU A 28 10.23 -2.27 -0.09
C LEU A 28 9.13 -2.07 0.94
N PHE A 29 9.53 -1.70 2.15
CA PHE A 29 8.66 -1.37 3.29
C PHE A 29 7.72 -2.51 3.72
N CYS A 30 7.90 -3.73 3.20
CA CYS A 30 7.15 -4.89 3.64
C CYS A 30 7.51 -5.23 5.08
N ASP A 31 6.52 -5.17 5.97
CA ASP A 31 6.64 -5.41 7.41
C ASP A 31 6.06 -6.76 7.85
N VAL A 32 5.52 -7.53 6.90
CA VAL A 32 5.06 -8.91 7.11
C VAL A 32 5.43 -9.79 5.91
N THR A 33 5.67 -11.08 6.17
CA THR A 33 5.83 -12.10 5.12
C THR A 33 4.80 -13.20 5.35
N LEU A 34 3.93 -13.42 4.37
CA LEU A 34 3.00 -14.55 4.38
C LEU A 34 3.72 -15.79 3.86
N ILE A 35 3.53 -16.92 4.53
CA ILE A 35 4.12 -18.21 4.16
C ILE A 35 2.99 -19.13 3.75
N ALA A 36 3.02 -19.63 2.52
CA ALA A 36 2.08 -20.64 2.02
C ALA A 36 2.86 -21.80 1.42
N GLY A 37 2.92 -22.90 2.17
CA GLY A 37 3.87 -23.99 1.90
C GLY A 37 5.31 -23.46 1.95
N ASP A 38 6.07 -23.69 0.89
CA ASP A 38 7.46 -23.22 0.77
C ASP A 38 7.60 -21.82 0.15
N THR A 39 6.47 -21.20 -0.24
CA THR A 39 6.50 -19.89 -0.90
C THR A 39 6.38 -18.76 0.12
N LYS A 40 7.20 -17.72 -0.05
CA LYS A 40 7.22 -16.52 0.78
C LYS A 40 6.71 -15.32 0.02
N PHE A 41 5.75 -14.60 0.60
CA PHE A 41 5.14 -13.41 0.02
C PHE A 41 5.37 -12.20 0.95
N PRO A 42 6.34 -11.33 0.67
CA PRO A 42 6.47 -10.07 1.41
C PRO A 42 5.25 -9.19 1.10
N ALA A 43 4.71 -8.53 2.14
CA ALA A 43 3.51 -7.70 2.06
C ALA A 43 3.53 -6.58 3.10
N HIS A 44 2.55 -5.69 3.01
CA HIS A 44 2.31 -4.60 3.96
C HIS A 44 1.12 -4.91 4.85
N ARG A 45 1.28 -4.88 6.17
CA ARG A 45 0.19 -5.17 7.13
C ARG A 45 -0.96 -4.19 6.99
N SER A 46 -0.67 -2.91 6.75
CA SER A 46 -1.68 -1.87 6.56
C SER A 46 -2.58 -2.14 5.36
N VAL A 47 -2.03 -2.68 4.28
CA VAL A 47 -2.79 -3.04 3.07
C VAL A 47 -3.60 -4.31 3.31
N LEU A 48 -3.04 -5.30 4.01
CA LEU A 48 -3.76 -6.54 4.34
C LEU A 48 -4.90 -6.35 5.34
N ALA A 49 -4.84 -5.32 6.18
CA ALA A 49 -5.83 -5.04 7.22
C ALA A 49 -7.00 -4.15 6.76
N ALA A 50 -6.91 -3.57 5.56
CA ALA A 50 -7.89 -2.62 5.01
C ALA A 50 -9.19 -3.30 4.53
#